data_AF-A0A2N7GH47-F1
#
_entry.id   AF-A0A2N7GH47-F1
#
_cell.length_a   1.000
_cell.length_b   1.000
_cell.length_c   1.000
_cell.angle_alpha   90.00
_cell.angle_beta   90.00
_cell.angle_gamma   90.00
#
_symmetry.space_group_name_H-M   'P 1'
#
loop_
_entity.id
_entity.type
_entity.pdbx_description
1 polymer ?
#
loop_
_entity_poly.entity_id
_entity_poly.type
_entity_poly.pdbx_seq_one_letter_code
_entity_poly.pdbx_strand_id
1 'polypeptide(L)' 'MNHIHLLLDDEAREIAAELLDRLVGAGGLEETDGWLKMNARLAADIDALLIEQGYVGGVSWYSESDFIEKEIRYS' A
#
# COMPACT_ATOMS: atom_id res chain seq x y z
N MET A 1 0.49 6.09 16.68
CA MET A 1 0.93 6.04 15.27
C MET A 1 -0.21 5.43 14.49
N ASN A 2 -0.77 6.17 13.54
CA ASN A 2 -1.90 5.69 12.73
C ASN A 2 -1.33 4.77 11.67
N HIS A 3 -1.64 3.48 11.79
CA HIS A 3 -1.31 2.49 10.77
C HIS A 3 -2.45 2.43 9.77
N ILE A 4 -2.08 2.24 8.52
CA ILE A 4 -2.98 1.99 7.40
C ILE A 4 -2.66 0.59 6.91
N HIS A 5 -3.71 -0.13 6.56
CA HIS A 5 -3.63 -1.42 5.90
C HIS A 5 -3.89 -1.19 4.41
N LEU A 6 -2.96 -1.64 3.59
CA LEU A 6 -3.02 -1.50 2.14
C LEU A 6 -3.13 -2.88 1.51
N LEU A 7 -4.12 -3.07 0.66
CA LEU A 7 -4.27 -4.25 -0.17
C LEU A 7 -3.96 -3.84 -1.60
N LEU A 8 -2.90 -4.42 -2.14
CA LEU A 8 -2.47 -4.26 -3.52
C LEU A 8 -2.92 -5.47 -4.33
N ASP A 9 -3.35 -5.25 -5.57
CA ASP A 9 -3.48 -6.36 -6.52
C ASP A 9 -2.11 -6.83 -7.01
N ASP A 10 -2.10 -7.88 -7.82
CA ASP A 10 -0.85 -8.51 -8.27
C ASP A 10 0.04 -7.52 -9.05
N GLU A 11 -0.55 -6.67 -9.90
CA GLU A 11 0.19 -5.71 -10.72
C GLU A 11 0.75 -4.55 -9.87
N ALA A 12 -0.06 -3.96 -8.99
CA ALA A 12 0.40 -2.94 -8.06
C ALA A 12 1.48 -3.48 -7.11
N ARG A 13 1.37 -4.76 -6.71
CA ARG A 13 2.35 -5.44 -5.86
C ARG A 13 3.66 -5.67 -6.61
N GLU A 14 3.64 -6.03 -7.89
CA GLU A 14 4.83 -6.13 -8.73
C GLU A 14 5.52 -4.77 -8.88
N ILE A 15 4.75 -3.70 -9.14
CA ILE A 15 5.27 -2.34 -9.27
C ILE A 15 5.92 -1.87 -7.96
N ALA A 16 5.25 -2.11 -6.83
CA ALA A 16 5.73 -1.71 -5.51
C ALA A 16 6.76 -2.69 -4.91
N ALA A 17 7.08 -3.81 -5.58
CA ALA A 17 7.87 -4.89 -5.00
C ALA A 17 9.22 -4.42 -4.47
N GLU A 18 9.95 -3.59 -5.23
CA GLU A 18 11.26 -3.09 -4.80
C GLU A 18 11.15 -2.20 -3.55
N LEU A 19 10.11 -1.38 -3.46
CA LEU A 19 9.86 -0.53 -2.29
C LEU A 19 9.46 -1.38 -1.08
N LEU A 20 8.57 -2.35 -1.28
CA LEU A 20 8.12 -3.26 -0.23
C LEU A 20 9.28 -4.10 0.34
N ASP A 21 10.14 -4.66 -0.50
CA ASP A 21 11.31 -5.44 -0.08
C ASP A 21 12.25 -4.62 0.81
N ARG A 22 12.49 -3.35 0.45
CA ARG A 22 13.30 -2.42 1.24
C ARG A 22 12.68 -2.14 2.61
N LEU A 23 11.34 -2.13 2.71
CA LEU A 23 10.60 -1.87 3.94
C LEU A 23 10.53 -3.10 4.85
N VAL A 24 10.37 -4.30 4.27
CA VAL A 24 10.44 -5.58 5.00
C VAL A 24 11.82 -5.73 5.64
N GLY A 25 12.89 -5.46 4.88
CA GLY A 25 14.27 -5.54 5.39
C GLY A 25 14.57 -4.55 6.53
N ALA A 26 13.82 -3.45 6.60
CA ALA A 26 13.92 -2.44 7.66
C ALA A 26 12.98 -2.72 8.87
N GLY A 27 12.19 -3.79 8.85
CA GLY A 27 11.22 -4.13 9.89
C GLY A 27 10.01 -3.19 9.98
N GLY A 28 9.73 -2.44 8.90
CA GLY A 28 8.68 -1.41 8.86
C GLY A 28 7.35 -1.87 8.24
N LEU A 29 7.25 -3.13 7.83
CA LEU A 29 6.12 -3.70 7.10
C LEU A 29 5.64 -4.98 7.78
N GLU A 30 4.37 -5.05 8.16
CA GLU A 30 3.72 -6.30 8.60
C GLU A 30 2.70 -6.70 7.55
N GLU A 31 2.75 -7.93 7.03
CA GLU A 31 1.74 -8.47 6.12
C GLU A 31 0.84 -9.45 6.88
N THR A 32 -0.47 -9.31 6.77
CA THR A 32 -1.45 -10.24 7.36
C THR A 32 -2.62 -10.42 6.40
N ASP A 33 -2.88 -11.67 5.98
CA ASP A 33 -3.95 -12.01 5.03
C ASP A 33 -3.94 -11.16 3.73
N GLY A 34 -2.74 -10.84 3.22
CA GLY A 34 -2.53 -9.99 2.04
C GLY A 34 -2.58 -8.48 2.31
N TRP A 35 -3.00 -8.06 3.50
CA TRP A 35 -2.97 -6.66 3.90
C TRP A 35 -1.59 -6.26 4.40
N LEU A 36 -1.08 -5.16 3.86
CA LEU A 36 0.18 -4.54 4.24
C LEU A 36 -0.08 -3.44 5.26
N LYS A 37 0.26 -3.71 6.52
CA LYS A 37 0.19 -2.73 7.59
C LYS A 37 1.44 -1.87 7.56
N MET A 38 1.23 -0.57 7.36
CA MET A 38 2.28 0.43 7.25
C MET A 38 1.81 1.76 7.82
N ASN A 39 2.67 2.78 7.83
CA ASN A 39 2.25 4.13 8.19
C ASN A 39 1.71 4.89 6.96
N ALA A 40 0.97 5.97 7.20
CA ALA A 40 0.38 6.78 6.14
C ALA A 40 1.38 7.37 5.13
N ARG A 41 2.63 7.61 5.55
CA ARG A 41 3.67 8.13 4.67
C ARG A 41 4.09 7.08 3.64
N LEU A 42 4.29 5.84 4.07
CA LEU A 42 4.62 4.73 3.17
C LEU A 42 3.48 4.45 2.19
N ALA A 43 2.23 4.54 2.63
CA ALA A 43 1.09 4.40 1.75
C ALA A 43 1.05 5.50 0.67
N ALA A 44 1.38 6.75 1.03
CA ALA A 44 1.50 7.85 0.07
C ALA A 44 2.69 7.68 -0.89
N ASP A 45 3.81 7.09 -0.43
CA ASP A 45 4.95 6.79 -1.30
C ASP A 45 4.59 5.70 -2.33
N ILE A 46 3.81 4.68 -1.94
CA ILE A 46 3.29 3.66 -2.88
C ILE A 46 2.28 4.28 -3.85
N ASP A 47 1.37 5.13 -3.38
CA ASP A 47 0.41 5.85 -4.23
C ASP A 47 1.12 6.66 -5.32
N ALA A 48 2.16 7.42 -4.94
CA ALA A 48 2.96 8.19 -5.87
C ALA A 48 3.67 7.28 -6.90
N LEU A 49 4.24 6.17 -6.44
CA LEU A 49 4.91 5.20 -7.32
C LEU A 49 3.96 4.59 -8.35
N LEU A 50 2.75 4.18 -7.93
CA LEU A 50 1.75 3.63 -8.84
C LEU A 50 1.34 4.64 -9.91
N ILE A 51 1.15 5.91 -9.51
CA ILE A 51 0.84 7.00 -10.44
C ILE A 51 2.01 7.24 -11.42
N GLU A 52 3.25 7.29 -10.93
CA GLU A 52 4.44 7.52 -11.75
C GLU A 52 4.67 6.40 -12.77
N GLN A 53 4.34 5.16 -12.41
CA GLN A 53 4.45 3.99 -13.29
C GLN A 53 3.25 3.84 -14.24
N GLY A 54 2.23 4.72 -14.12
CA GLY A 54 1.03 4.68 -14.96
C GLY A 54 0.18 3.44 -14.71
N TYR A 55 0.17 2.95 -13.48
CA TYR A 55 -0.64 1.80 -13.08
C TYR A 55 -2.13 2.07 -13.33
N VAL A 56 -2.84 1.06 -13.84
CA VAL A 56 -4.28 1.10 -14.10
C VAL A 56 -4.94 -0.05 -13.36
N GLY A 57 -5.72 0.27 -12.34
CA GLY A 57 -6.33 -0.76 -11.49
C GLY A 57 -6.90 -0.18 -10.21
N GLY A 58 -6.99 -1.01 -9.17
CA GLY A 58 -7.61 -0.66 -7.90
C GLY A 58 -6.82 -1.16 -6.71
N VAL A 59 -6.67 -0.31 -5.70
CA VAL A 59 -6.06 -0.67 -4.41
C VAL A 59 -7.03 -0.35 -3.27
N SER A 60 -7.02 -1.16 -2.23
CA SER A 60 -7.90 -0.96 -1.06
C SER A 60 -7.09 -0.46 0.13
N TRP A 61 -7.57 0.61 0.75
CA TRP A 61 -6.95 1.26 1.90
C TRP A 61 -7.89 1.14 3.09
N TYR A 62 -7.38 0.68 4.22
CA TYR A 62 -8.13 0.59 5.46
C TYR A 62 -7.39 1.31 6.59
N SER A 63 -8.04 2.31 7.18
CA SER A 63 -7.56 2.99 8.39
C SER A 63 -8.22 2.36 9.62
N GLU A 64 -7.44 1.70 10.47
CA GLU A 64 -7.93 1.20 11.77
C GLU A 64 -8.39 2.32 12.70
N SER A 65 -7.80 3.51 12.58
CA SER A 65 -8.10 4.65 13.46
C SER A 65 -9.45 5.28 13.13
N ASP A 66 -9.77 5.35 11.84
CA ASP A 66 -11.00 5.97 11.36
C ASP A 66 -12.09 4.93 11.05
N PHE A 67 -11.76 3.64 11.06
CA PHE A 67 -12.61 2.54 10.59
C PHE A 67 -13.16 2.78 9.17
N ILE A 68 -12.35 3.45 8.33
CA ILE A 68 -12.68 3.78 6.95
C ILE A 68 -11.92 2.83 6.04
N GLU A 69 -12.66 2.12 5.19
CA GLU A 69 -12.14 1.45 4.01
C GLU A 69 -12.42 2.31 2.78
N LYS A 70 -11.41 2.47 1.93
CA LYS A 70 -11.48 3.24 0.70
C LYS A 70 -10.79 2.50 -0.42
N GLU A 71 -11.51 2.30 -1.52
CA GLU A 71 -10.92 1.85 -2.78
C GLU A 71 -10.40 3.06 -3.55
N ILE A 72 -9.14 3.02 -3.98
CA ILE A 72 -8.54 4.01 -4.89
C ILE A 72 -8.40 3.34 -6.25
N ARG A 73 -8.96 3.97 -7.28
CA ARG A 73 -8.81 3.52 -8.67
C ARG A 73 -7.88 4.43 -9.43
N TYR A 74 -6.94 3.83 -10.13
CA TYR A 74 -6.01 4.52 -11.03
C TYR A 74 -6.42 4.24 -12.48
N SER A 75 -6.36 5.27 -13.32
CA SER A 75 -6.84 5.26 -14.71
C SER A 75 -6.07 6.22 -15.60
#